data_AF-X0SG96-F1
#
_entry.id   AF-X0SG96-F1
#
_cell.length_a   1.000
_cell.length_b   1.000
_cell.length_c   1.000
_cell.angle_alpha   90.00
_cell.angle_beta   90.00
_cell.angle_gamma   90.00
#
_symmetry.space_group_name_H-M   'P 1'
#
loop_
_entity.id
_entity.type
_entity.pdbx_description
1 polymer ?
#
loop_
_entity_poly.entity_id
_entity_poly.type
_entity_poly.pdbx_seq_one_letter_code
_entity_poly.pdbx_strand_id
1 'polypeptide(L)'
;VIPVPFISASTPDSILCPGESTTILTKIDKASPSIVYYWNNIEGTTQKTVTPNTTTTYEIIVNNGNNCRDTTDITIYTVPNPELSIDKNDDVCNQGIGYANAIVVNPNDIAQWKWFKNGELFSTTPYIDSLTPGTYDIEVLDIYDCYDESSMYIPAMGEPTAEFDATPKVTNLEHANCRFFDHSTTQNENITEWQWDFGDGGAAPFDNRQNPSHIYEEAGLYEITLVVTDEQGCKDTSVQTIQVEDIFTFHAPTAFSPNGDGKNEFFCPKGTGIHQDNYQFWIFDRWGKEIFYTSDPLESWNGRLHNTGKNSMQQGVFVWRVICVDVVEQVTHEFFGHITLVK
;
A
#
# COMPACT_ATOMS: atom_id res chain seq x y z
N VAL A 1 -18.17 -25.08 -88.53
CA VAL A 1 -18.23 -24.02 -87.51
C VAL A 1 -17.20 -24.37 -86.46
N ILE A 2 -16.19 -23.54 -86.26
CA ILE A 2 -15.18 -23.76 -85.21
C ILE A 2 -15.86 -23.36 -83.89
N PRO A 3 -15.92 -24.25 -82.88
CA PRO A 3 -16.63 -23.96 -81.65
C PRO A 3 -15.92 -22.84 -80.87
N VAL A 4 -16.72 -21.92 -80.33
CA VAL A 4 -16.23 -20.92 -79.36
C VAL A 4 -15.72 -21.68 -78.14
N PRO A 5 -14.51 -21.35 -77.61
CA PRO A 5 -14.07 -21.91 -76.34
C PRO A 5 -15.07 -21.54 -75.23
N PHE A 6 -15.20 -22.37 -74.20
CA PHE A 6 -15.98 -22.04 -73.01
C PHE A 6 -15.04 -22.05 -71.82
N ILE A 7 -14.83 -20.89 -71.19
CA ILE A 7 -13.95 -20.74 -70.03
C ILE A 7 -14.76 -20.63 -68.73
N SER A 8 -14.24 -21.26 -67.69
CA SER A 8 -14.64 -21.03 -66.31
C SER A 8 -13.40 -20.74 -65.46
N ALA A 9 -13.58 -19.97 -64.39
CA ALA A 9 -12.54 -19.67 -63.42
C ALA A 9 -12.99 -20.10 -62.02
N SER A 10 -12.05 -20.56 -61.20
CA SER A 10 -12.29 -20.96 -59.82
C SER A 10 -11.07 -20.67 -58.96
N THR A 11 -11.28 -20.47 -57.67
CA THR A 11 -10.23 -20.23 -56.67
C THR A 11 -10.56 -21.07 -55.43
N PRO A 12 -9.56 -21.57 -54.68
CA PRO A 12 -9.81 -22.22 -53.39
C PRO A 12 -10.42 -21.22 -52.39
N ASP A 13 -9.91 -20.00 -52.37
CA ASP A 13 -10.32 -18.93 -51.47
C ASP A 13 -10.69 -17.68 -52.27
N SER A 14 -11.91 -17.18 -52.07
CA SER A 14 -12.43 -15.97 -52.73
C SER A 14 -12.48 -14.75 -51.81
N ILE A 15 -12.20 -14.94 -50.52
CA ILE A 15 -12.13 -13.90 -49.49
C ILE A 15 -10.74 -14.02 -48.86
N LEU A 16 -10.03 -12.90 -48.77
CA LEU A 16 -8.64 -12.84 -48.28
C LEU A 16 -8.46 -11.67 -47.32
N CYS A 17 -7.56 -11.83 -46.36
CA CYS A 17 -7.05 -10.73 -45.56
C CYS A 17 -5.93 -9.99 -46.31
N PRO A 18 -5.56 -8.76 -45.91
CA PRO A 18 -4.52 -7.99 -46.58
C PRO A 18 -3.17 -8.74 -46.52
N GLY A 19 -2.55 -8.95 -47.70
CA GLY A 19 -1.26 -9.65 -47.82
C GLY A 19 -1.37 -11.15 -48.12
N GLU A 20 -2.55 -11.74 -48.01
CA GLU A 20 -2.78 -13.13 -48.41
C GLU A 20 -2.86 -13.29 -49.93
N SER A 21 -2.58 -14.49 -50.40
CA SER A 21 -2.60 -14.81 -51.83
C SER A 21 -3.43 -16.04 -52.13
N THR A 22 -4.11 -16.02 -53.27
CA THR A 22 -4.83 -17.19 -53.79
C THR A 22 -4.45 -17.46 -55.24
N THR A 23 -4.66 -18.69 -55.69
CA THR A 23 -4.39 -19.08 -57.08
C THR A 23 -5.70 -19.27 -57.83
N ILE A 24 -5.94 -18.39 -58.81
CA ILE A 24 -7.06 -18.52 -59.72
C ILE A 24 -6.68 -19.56 -60.78
N LEU A 25 -7.51 -20.60 -60.88
CA LEU A 25 -7.42 -21.67 -61.86
C LEU A 25 -8.47 -21.45 -62.95
N THR A 26 -8.10 -21.66 -64.21
CA THR A 26 -9.03 -21.62 -65.33
C THR A 26 -9.23 -23.01 -65.92
N LYS A 27 -10.43 -23.26 -66.42
CA LYS A 27 -10.79 -24.51 -67.10
C LYS A 27 -11.52 -24.23 -68.40
N ILE A 28 -11.17 -24.98 -69.45
CA ILE A 28 -11.81 -24.89 -70.77
C ILE A 28 -12.46 -26.22 -71.12
N ASP A 29 -13.78 -26.21 -71.37
CA ASP A 29 -14.55 -27.43 -71.62
C ASP A 29 -14.56 -27.85 -73.11
N LYS A 30 -14.13 -26.97 -74.04
CA LYS A 30 -14.01 -27.28 -75.48
C LYS A 30 -12.61 -26.93 -76.01
N ALA A 31 -11.79 -27.95 -76.19
CA ALA A 31 -10.42 -27.80 -76.67
C ALA A 31 -10.37 -27.27 -78.11
N SER A 32 -9.80 -26.08 -78.29
CA SER A 32 -9.25 -25.61 -79.56
C SER A 32 -7.74 -25.90 -79.57
N PRO A 33 -7.12 -26.22 -80.72
CA PRO A 33 -5.71 -26.62 -80.80
C PRO A 33 -4.71 -25.49 -80.48
N SER A 34 -5.16 -24.23 -80.43
CA SER A 34 -4.36 -23.09 -79.98
C SER A 34 -5.26 -22.14 -79.21
N ILE A 35 -4.96 -21.96 -77.92
CA ILE A 35 -5.67 -21.07 -77.01
C ILE A 35 -4.64 -20.16 -76.36
N VAL A 36 -4.93 -18.85 -76.37
CA VAL A 36 -4.14 -17.83 -75.68
C VAL A 36 -5.01 -17.23 -74.58
N TYR A 37 -4.45 -17.11 -73.38
CA TYR A 37 -5.12 -16.52 -72.22
C TYR A 37 -4.68 -15.06 -72.06
N TYR A 38 -5.63 -14.21 -71.72
CA TYR A 38 -5.37 -12.84 -71.31
C TYR A 38 -6.02 -12.59 -69.96
N TRP A 39 -5.26 -11.99 -69.04
CA TRP A 39 -5.72 -11.55 -67.73
C TRP A 39 -5.73 -10.03 -67.71
N ASN A 40 -6.90 -9.40 -67.57
CA ASN A 40 -7.05 -7.94 -67.68
C ASN A 40 -6.34 -7.39 -68.94
N ASN A 41 -6.53 -8.04 -70.09
CA ASN A 41 -5.91 -7.72 -71.38
C ASN A 41 -4.38 -7.93 -71.50
N ILE A 42 -3.73 -8.60 -70.55
CA ILE A 42 -2.31 -8.97 -70.61
C ILE A 42 -2.19 -10.47 -70.84
N GLU A 43 -1.38 -10.90 -71.82
CA GLU A 43 -1.15 -12.31 -72.11
C GLU A 43 -0.63 -13.06 -70.86
N GLY A 44 -1.16 -14.24 -70.60
CA GLY A 44 -0.83 -15.01 -69.40
C GLY A 44 -1.07 -16.51 -69.54
N THR A 45 -1.13 -17.19 -68.39
CA THR A 45 -1.16 -18.65 -68.27
C THR A 45 -2.54 -19.17 -67.85
N THR A 46 -2.69 -20.49 -67.76
CA THR A 46 -3.93 -21.19 -67.33
C THR A 46 -4.28 -20.96 -65.85
N GLN A 47 -3.33 -20.46 -65.07
CA GLN A 47 -3.52 -20.10 -63.67
C GLN A 47 -2.75 -18.82 -63.37
N LYS A 48 -3.18 -18.09 -62.34
CA LYS A 48 -2.50 -16.88 -61.86
C LYS A 48 -2.64 -16.77 -60.35
N THR A 49 -1.51 -16.64 -59.66
CA THR A 49 -1.50 -16.29 -58.23
C THR A 49 -1.66 -14.78 -58.09
N VAL A 50 -2.56 -14.37 -57.21
CA VAL A 50 -2.92 -12.97 -56.97
C VAL A 50 -2.88 -12.65 -55.48
N THR A 51 -2.53 -11.41 -55.15
CA THR A 51 -2.41 -10.90 -53.78
C THR A 51 -3.10 -9.53 -53.71
N PRO A 52 -4.42 -9.44 -53.90
CA PRO A 52 -5.12 -8.15 -54.00
C PRO A 52 -5.18 -7.44 -52.64
N ASN A 53 -4.74 -6.17 -52.60
CA ASN A 53 -4.84 -5.31 -51.40
C ASN A 53 -6.23 -4.69 -51.22
N THR A 54 -7.08 -4.76 -52.24
CA THR A 54 -8.46 -4.28 -52.25
C THR A 54 -9.28 -5.22 -53.12
N THR A 55 -10.58 -5.35 -52.85
CA THR A 55 -11.48 -6.19 -53.66
C THR A 55 -11.29 -5.92 -55.15
N THR A 56 -10.82 -6.94 -55.87
CA THR A 56 -10.39 -6.82 -57.27
C THR A 56 -11.10 -7.88 -58.11
N THR A 57 -11.63 -7.45 -59.27
CA THR A 57 -12.18 -8.36 -60.27
C THR A 57 -11.14 -8.60 -61.35
N TYR A 58 -10.87 -9.88 -61.63
CA TYR A 58 -9.99 -10.32 -62.68
C TYR A 58 -10.81 -10.79 -63.87
N GLU A 59 -10.69 -10.06 -64.98
CA GLU A 59 -11.26 -10.43 -66.27
C GLU A 59 -10.30 -11.41 -66.96
N ILE A 60 -10.83 -12.55 -67.40
CA ILE A 60 -10.06 -13.60 -68.07
C ILE A 60 -10.67 -13.84 -69.45
N ILE A 61 -9.88 -13.58 -70.47
CA ILE A 61 -10.28 -13.74 -71.87
C ILE A 61 -9.48 -14.89 -72.48
N VAL A 62 -10.16 -15.83 -73.12
CA VAL A 62 -9.52 -16.85 -73.95
C VAL A 62 -9.80 -16.59 -75.41
N ASN A 63 -8.77 -16.66 -76.24
CA ASN A 63 -8.90 -16.54 -77.69
C ASN A 63 -8.41 -17.81 -78.37
N ASN A 64 -9.18 -18.34 -79.32
CA ASN A 64 -8.68 -19.39 -80.21
C ASN A 64 -7.90 -18.79 -81.39
N GLY A 65 -7.09 -19.61 -82.07
CA GLY A 65 -6.32 -19.19 -83.25
C GLY A 65 -7.13 -18.66 -84.46
N ASN A 66 -8.47 -18.57 -84.35
CA ASN A 66 -9.38 -18.00 -85.35
C ASN A 66 -10.13 -16.76 -84.83
N ASN A 67 -9.61 -16.11 -83.78
CA ASN A 67 -10.19 -14.91 -83.17
C ASN A 67 -11.57 -15.09 -82.51
N CYS A 68 -12.01 -16.32 -82.22
CA CYS A 68 -13.19 -16.53 -81.39
C CYS A 68 -12.80 -16.41 -79.91
N ARG A 69 -13.50 -15.53 -79.19
CA ARG A 69 -13.22 -15.21 -77.79
C ARG A 69 -14.36 -15.63 -76.88
N ASP A 70 -13.98 -15.98 -75.66
CA ASP A 70 -14.89 -16.12 -74.53
C ASP A 70 -14.27 -15.44 -73.31
N THR A 71 -15.12 -14.90 -72.42
CA THR A 71 -14.70 -14.10 -71.28
C THR A 71 -15.41 -14.57 -70.02
N THR A 72 -14.67 -14.67 -68.92
CA THR A 72 -15.22 -14.88 -67.57
C THR A 72 -14.55 -13.92 -66.60
N ASP A 73 -15.28 -13.54 -65.56
CA ASP A 73 -14.76 -12.74 -64.46
C ASP A 73 -14.70 -13.57 -63.18
N ILE A 74 -13.75 -13.23 -62.31
CA ILE A 74 -13.73 -13.71 -60.94
C ILE A 74 -13.33 -12.57 -60.01
N THR A 75 -14.14 -12.35 -58.97
CA THR A 75 -13.86 -11.32 -57.96
C THR A 75 -13.24 -11.96 -56.74
N ILE A 76 -12.09 -11.41 -56.31
CA ILE A 76 -11.45 -11.74 -55.04
C ILE A 76 -11.75 -10.59 -54.08
N TYR A 77 -12.42 -10.90 -52.98
CA TYR A 77 -12.78 -9.93 -51.94
C TYR A 77 -11.63 -9.81 -50.95
N THR A 78 -11.19 -8.58 -50.67
CA THR A 78 -10.21 -8.30 -49.61
C THR A 78 -10.94 -7.67 -48.44
N VAL A 79 -10.90 -8.32 -47.28
CA VAL A 79 -11.49 -7.82 -46.03
C VAL A 79 -10.39 -7.13 -45.24
N PRO A 80 -10.61 -5.91 -44.68
CA PRO A 80 -9.62 -5.26 -43.84
C PRO A 80 -9.45 -6.02 -42.52
N ASN A 81 -8.23 -6.02 -41.98
CA ASN A 81 -7.99 -6.54 -40.62
C ASN A 81 -8.78 -5.71 -39.58
N PRO A 82 -9.20 -6.35 -38.46
CA PRO A 82 -9.74 -5.61 -37.32
C PRO A 82 -8.75 -4.56 -36.83
N GLU A 83 -9.25 -3.38 -36.47
CA GLU A 83 -8.46 -2.32 -35.82
C GLU A 83 -8.68 -2.41 -34.30
N LEU A 84 -7.69 -2.96 -33.59
CA LEU A 84 -7.76 -3.20 -32.16
C LEU A 84 -7.31 -2.00 -31.32
N SER A 85 -8.06 -1.71 -30.27
CA SER A 85 -7.72 -0.74 -29.22
C SER A 85 -7.98 -1.34 -27.85
N ILE A 86 -7.17 -0.99 -26.86
CA ILE A 86 -7.31 -1.45 -25.48
C ILE A 86 -7.56 -0.24 -24.58
N ASP A 87 -8.67 -0.24 -23.87
CA ASP A 87 -8.92 0.63 -22.73
C ASP A 87 -8.59 -0.14 -21.44
N LYS A 88 -7.78 0.43 -20.53
CA LYS A 88 -7.35 -0.28 -19.33
C LYS A 88 -7.30 0.61 -18.10
N ASN A 89 -7.47 -0.03 -16.95
CA ASN A 89 -7.09 0.52 -15.65
C ASN A 89 -6.14 -0.46 -14.96
N ASP A 90 -5.02 0.06 -14.47
CA ASP A 90 -4.03 -0.77 -13.78
C ASP A 90 -4.54 -1.19 -12.40
N ASP A 91 -4.06 -2.33 -11.93
CA ASP A 91 -4.34 -2.79 -10.58
C ASP A 91 -3.63 -1.92 -9.55
N VAL A 92 -4.34 -1.59 -8.48
CA VAL A 92 -3.84 -0.73 -7.41
C VAL A 92 -3.62 -1.59 -6.17
N CYS A 93 -2.42 -1.53 -5.61
CA CYS A 93 -2.02 -2.26 -4.40
C CYS A 93 -2.21 -3.79 -4.48
N ASN A 94 -1.98 -4.37 -5.66
CA ASN A 94 -2.13 -5.81 -5.90
C ASN A 94 -3.50 -6.39 -5.46
N GLN A 95 -4.56 -5.58 -5.48
CA GLN A 95 -5.88 -6.01 -5.03
C GLN A 95 -6.67 -6.78 -6.10
N GLY A 96 -6.14 -6.88 -7.32
CA GLY A 96 -6.86 -7.49 -8.45
C GLY A 96 -8.08 -6.66 -8.89
N ILE A 97 -8.03 -5.34 -8.76
CA ILE A 97 -9.11 -4.43 -9.18
C ILE A 97 -8.88 -3.82 -10.58
N GLY A 98 -7.70 -4.03 -11.17
CA GLY A 98 -7.41 -3.62 -12.54
C GLY A 98 -8.27 -4.35 -13.58
N TYR A 99 -8.52 -3.70 -14.72
CA TYR A 99 -9.26 -4.27 -15.84
C TYR A 99 -8.69 -3.83 -17.19
N ALA A 100 -8.97 -4.61 -18.23
CA ALA A 100 -8.75 -4.23 -19.62
C ALA A 100 -9.97 -4.60 -20.46
N ASN A 101 -10.36 -3.69 -21.35
CA ASN A 101 -11.44 -3.86 -22.29
C ASN A 101 -10.91 -3.64 -23.70
N ALA A 102 -10.92 -4.70 -24.48
CA ALA A 102 -10.57 -4.65 -25.89
C ALA A 102 -11.76 -4.19 -26.74
N ILE A 103 -11.48 -3.28 -27.66
CA ILE A 103 -12.46 -2.64 -28.53
C ILE A 103 -11.95 -2.79 -29.96
N VAL A 104 -12.77 -3.34 -30.86
CA VAL A 104 -12.50 -3.28 -32.29
C VAL A 104 -13.26 -2.12 -32.91
N VAL A 105 -12.54 -1.24 -33.60
CA VAL A 105 -13.13 -0.04 -34.21
C VAL A 105 -13.80 -0.40 -35.54
N ASN A 106 -13.19 -1.28 -36.35
CA ASN A 106 -13.70 -1.75 -37.64
C ASN A 106 -12.85 -2.93 -38.16
N PRO A 107 -13.41 -3.96 -38.82
CA PRO A 107 -14.83 -4.34 -38.87
C PRO A 107 -15.33 -4.96 -37.57
N ASN A 108 -16.64 -4.83 -37.31
CA ASN A 108 -17.24 -5.23 -36.03
C ASN A 108 -17.74 -6.69 -36.01
N ASP A 109 -17.42 -7.46 -37.06
CA ASP A 109 -17.82 -8.86 -37.20
C ASP A 109 -16.78 -9.79 -36.55
N ILE A 110 -16.62 -9.67 -35.22
CA ILE A 110 -15.62 -10.43 -34.46
C ILE A 110 -16.10 -11.84 -34.12
N ALA A 111 -15.27 -12.84 -34.43
CA ALA A 111 -15.53 -14.24 -34.14
C ALA A 111 -14.88 -14.71 -32.84
N GLN A 112 -13.65 -14.28 -32.57
CA GLN A 112 -12.87 -14.79 -31.44
C GLN A 112 -12.00 -13.72 -30.77
N TRP A 113 -11.87 -13.85 -29.46
CA TRP A 113 -10.93 -13.10 -28.62
C TRP A 113 -10.05 -14.10 -27.89
N LYS A 114 -8.76 -13.81 -27.77
CA LYS A 114 -7.84 -14.57 -26.93
C LYS A 114 -6.91 -13.61 -26.22
N TRP A 115 -6.98 -13.62 -24.90
CA TRP A 115 -6.00 -12.97 -24.04
C TRP A 115 -5.01 -14.01 -23.54
N PHE A 116 -3.73 -13.70 -23.60
CA PHE A 116 -2.64 -14.48 -23.03
C PHE A 116 -1.98 -13.68 -21.93
N LYS A 117 -1.63 -14.34 -20.82
CA LYS A 117 -0.85 -13.76 -19.74
C LYS A 117 0.48 -14.51 -19.67
N ASN A 118 1.58 -13.78 -19.89
CA ASN A 118 2.92 -14.36 -19.95
C ASN A 118 3.01 -15.59 -20.89
N GLY A 119 2.28 -15.56 -22.01
CA GLY A 119 2.23 -16.64 -23.01
C GLY A 119 1.22 -17.77 -22.74
N GLU A 120 0.52 -17.78 -21.60
CA GLU A 120 -0.53 -18.76 -21.32
C GLU A 120 -1.92 -18.17 -21.56
N LEU A 121 -2.84 -18.96 -22.13
CA LEU A 121 -4.21 -18.51 -22.37
C LEU A 121 -4.88 -18.10 -21.05
N PHE A 122 -5.29 -16.85 -20.96
CA PHE A 122 -5.88 -16.23 -19.78
C PHE A 122 -7.40 -16.06 -19.91
N SER A 123 -7.89 -15.56 -21.05
CA SER A 123 -9.32 -15.36 -21.29
C SER A 123 -9.67 -15.44 -22.78
N THR A 124 -10.96 -15.57 -23.07
CA THR A 124 -11.54 -15.54 -24.44
C THR A 124 -12.66 -14.50 -24.58
N THR A 125 -12.73 -13.55 -23.66
CA THR A 125 -13.68 -12.44 -23.66
C THR A 125 -12.98 -11.13 -24.01
N PRO A 126 -13.68 -10.14 -24.59
CA PRO A 126 -13.10 -8.82 -24.87
C PRO A 126 -12.71 -8.07 -23.58
N TYR A 127 -13.41 -8.34 -22.48
CA TYR A 127 -13.15 -7.75 -21.17
C TYR A 127 -12.44 -8.76 -20.26
N ILE A 128 -11.41 -8.30 -19.56
CA ILE A 128 -10.71 -9.02 -18.49
C ILE A 128 -10.56 -8.13 -17.25
N ASP A 129 -10.58 -8.74 -16.07
CA ASP A 129 -10.36 -8.09 -14.79
C ASP A 129 -9.30 -8.85 -13.98
N SER A 130 -9.13 -8.48 -12.71
CA SER A 130 -8.23 -9.19 -11.79
C SER A 130 -6.78 -9.22 -12.30
N LEU A 131 -6.39 -8.11 -12.94
CA LEU A 131 -5.09 -8.00 -13.59
C LEU A 131 -3.98 -7.98 -12.54
N THR A 132 -3.19 -9.05 -12.47
CA THR A 132 -1.95 -9.03 -11.67
C THR A 132 -0.78 -8.59 -12.55
N PRO A 133 0.37 -8.22 -11.95
CA PRO A 133 1.58 -7.86 -12.67
C PRO A 133 1.99 -8.92 -13.71
N GLY A 134 2.43 -8.45 -14.88
CA GLY A 134 2.81 -9.30 -16.01
C GLY A 134 2.46 -8.69 -17.36
N THR A 135 2.78 -9.42 -18.42
CA THR A 135 2.46 -9.04 -19.80
C THR A 135 1.17 -9.72 -20.23
N TYR A 136 0.27 -8.93 -20.84
CA TYR A 136 -0.96 -9.42 -21.44
C TYR A 136 -0.92 -9.15 -22.95
N ASP A 137 -1.06 -10.21 -23.72
CA ASP A 137 -1.15 -10.16 -25.18
C ASP A 137 -2.58 -10.49 -25.57
N ILE A 138 -3.12 -9.78 -26.55
CA ILE A 138 -4.45 -10.04 -27.10
C ILE A 138 -4.36 -10.33 -28.59
N GLU A 139 -5.07 -11.36 -29.01
CA GLU A 139 -5.34 -11.69 -30.40
C GLU A 139 -6.86 -11.62 -30.62
N VAL A 140 -7.27 -10.95 -31.70
CA VAL A 140 -8.67 -10.90 -32.14
C VAL A 140 -8.77 -11.45 -33.56
N LEU A 141 -9.78 -12.25 -33.83
CA LEU A 141 -10.10 -12.77 -35.17
C LEU A 141 -11.52 -12.39 -35.55
N ASP A 142 -11.71 -11.92 -36.78
CA ASP A 142 -13.02 -11.70 -37.38
C ASP A 142 -13.64 -13.01 -37.92
N ILE A 143 -14.86 -12.94 -38.44
CA ILE A 143 -15.57 -14.09 -39.03
C ILE A 143 -14.95 -14.64 -40.32
N TYR A 144 -13.95 -13.96 -40.88
CA TYR A 144 -13.20 -14.35 -42.07
C TYR A 144 -11.75 -14.76 -41.73
N ASP A 145 -11.46 -14.97 -40.44
CA ASP A 145 -10.15 -15.32 -39.89
C ASP A 145 -9.06 -14.22 -40.06
N CYS A 146 -9.44 -12.99 -40.41
CA CYS A 146 -8.53 -11.84 -40.37
C CYS A 146 -8.29 -11.42 -38.93
N TYR A 147 -7.05 -11.11 -38.60
CA TYR A 147 -6.62 -10.91 -37.22
C TYR A 147 -5.86 -9.61 -37.00
N ASP A 148 -5.87 -9.19 -35.73
CA ASP A 148 -5.01 -8.12 -35.21
C ASP A 148 -4.53 -8.51 -33.82
N GLU A 149 -3.39 -7.97 -33.42
CA GLU A 149 -2.75 -8.28 -32.14
C GLU A 149 -2.29 -7.01 -31.43
N SER A 150 -2.31 -7.06 -30.11
CA SER A 150 -1.79 -5.98 -29.29
C SER A 150 -1.24 -6.53 -27.97
N SER A 151 -0.43 -5.72 -27.30
CA SER A 151 0.16 -6.09 -26.03
C SER A 151 0.11 -4.94 -25.03
N MET A 152 -0.02 -5.29 -23.76
CA MET A 152 0.02 -4.38 -22.64
C MET A 152 0.81 -4.99 -21.48
N TYR A 153 1.35 -4.13 -20.63
CA TYR A 153 2.12 -4.54 -19.46
C TYR A 153 1.49 -3.95 -18.20
N ILE A 154 1.29 -4.80 -17.18
CA ILE A 154 0.88 -4.40 -15.84
C ILE A 154 2.14 -4.45 -14.95
N PRO A 155 2.60 -3.29 -14.44
CA PRO A 155 3.79 -3.24 -13.60
C PRO A 155 3.56 -3.94 -12.26
N ALA A 156 4.63 -4.49 -11.68
CA ALA A 156 4.60 -4.89 -10.28
C ALA A 156 4.62 -3.63 -9.41
N MET A 157 3.51 -3.38 -8.71
CA MET A 157 3.45 -2.31 -7.73
C MET A 157 3.98 -2.85 -6.41
N GLY A 158 5.07 -2.26 -5.93
CA GLY A 158 5.58 -2.53 -4.60
C GLY A 158 4.74 -1.79 -3.58
N GLU A 159 4.14 -2.50 -2.63
CA GLU A 159 3.50 -1.87 -1.48
C GLU A 159 4.56 -1.10 -0.68
N PRO A 160 4.20 0.03 -0.03
CA PRO A 160 5.11 0.66 0.91
C PRO A 160 5.44 -0.34 2.02
N THR A 161 6.63 -0.25 2.57
CA THR A 161 7.03 -1.00 3.76
C THR A 161 7.17 -0.01 4.89
N ALA A 162 6.27 -0.09 5.86
CA ALA A 162 6.21 0.77 7.02
C ALA A 162 7.30 0.40 8.02
N GLU A 163 8.18 1.33 8.33
CA GLU A 163 9.23 1.14 9.32
C GLU A 163 9.50 2.45 10.04
N PHE A 164 9.73 2.38 11.34
CA PHE A 164 10.15 3.55 12.12
C PHE A 164 11.07 3.16 13.26
N ASP A 165 11.71 4.16 13.86
CA ASP A 165 12.36 4.04 15.15
C ASP A 165 11.84 5.09 16.13
N ALA A 166 11.82 4.73 17.40
CA ALA A 166 11.53 5.62 18.50
C ALA A 166 12.77 5.83 19.38
N THR A 167 13.01 7.07 19.79
CA THR A 167 14.07 7.42 20.73
C THR A 167 13.54 8.34 21.83
N PRO A 168 13.71 7.96 23.12
CA PRO A 168 14.19 6.65 23.61
C PRO A 168 13.13 5.54 23.53
N LYS A 169 13.55 4.27 23.53
CA LYS A 169 12.65 3.10 23.66
C LYS A 169 12.22 2.80 25.11
N VAL A 170 13.04 3.25 26.07
CA VAL A 170 12.76 3.21 27.51
C VAL A 170 13.09 4.57 28.11
N THR A 171 12.16 5.17 28.84
CA THR A 171 12.34 6.47 29.52
C THR A 171 11.56 6.50 30.82
N ASN A 172 11.57 7.63 31.53
CA ASN A 172 10.76 7.86 32.72
C ASN A 172 9.96 9.17 32.61
N LEU A 173 9.05 9.40 33.55
CA LEU A 173 8.19 10.60 33.58
C LEU A 173 8.93 11.95 33.59
N GLU A 174 10.20 12.01 34.02
CA GLU A 174 10.99 13.25 33.94
C GLU A 174 11.45 13.56 32.49
N HIS A 175 11.60 12.52 31.66
CA HIS A 175 12.09 12.60 30.28
C HIS A 175 11.14 11.91 29.28
N ALA A 176 9.84 11.99 29.51
CA ALA A 176 8.81 11.26 28.76
C ALA A 176 8.53 11.80 27.34
N ASN A 177 9.41 12.65 26.80
CA ASN A 177 9.33 13.11 25.41
C ASN A 177 10.08 12.14 24.49
N CYS A 178 9.33 11.42 23.67
CA CYS A 178 9.83 10.49 22.67
C CYS A 178 9.77 11.10 21.27
N ARG A 179 10.83 10.89 20.50
CA ARG A 179 10.91 11.31 19.09
C ARG A 179 10.81 10.09 18.19
N PHE A 180 10.07 10.24 17.09
CA PHE A 180 9.82 9.17 16.13
C PHE A 180 10.46 9.54 14.79
N PHE A 181 11.10 8.54 14.17
CA PHE A 181 11.81 8.67 12.91
C PHE A 181 11.28 7.66 11.92
N ASP A 182 10.71 8.15 10.83
CA ASP A 182 10.23 7.32 9.73
C ASP A 182 11.42 6.75 8.93
N HIS A 183 11.36 5.45 8.69
CA HIS A 183 12.28 4.68 7.86
C HIS A 183 11.54 3.91 6.77
N SER A 184 10.26 4.23 6.55
CA SER A 184 9.43 3.56 5.57
C SER A 184 9.99 3.70 4.16
N THR A 185 9.85 2.64 3.37
CA THR A 185 10.36 2.58 2.00
C THR A 185 9.27 2.19 1.00
N THR A 186 9.51 2.43 -0.27
CA THR A 186 8.65 1.98 -1.38
C THR A 186 9.54 1.75 -2.60
N GLN A 187 9.11 0.87 -3.51
CA GLN A 187 9.93 0.46 -4.65
C GLN A 187 9.89 1.44 -5.82
N ASN A 188 8.69 1.94 -6.15
CA ASN A 188 8.45 2.71 -7.38
C ASN A 188 7.72 4.03 -7.16
N GLU A 189 7.27 4.31 -5.93
CA GLU A 189 6.35 5.40 -5.62
C GLU A 189 6.89 6.29 -4.51
N ASN A 190 6.16 7.34 -4.11
CA ASN A 190 6.49 8.12 -2.92
C ASN A 190 5.44 7.90 -1.82
N ILE A 191 5.88 7.94 -0.57
CA ILE A 191 4.98 8.01 0.58
C ILE A 191 4.42 9.43 0.68
N THR A 192 3.10 9.56 0.78
CA THR A 192 2.38 10.85 0.80
C THR A 192 1.72 11.16 2.14
N GLU A 193 1.41 10.13 2.94
CA GLU A 193 0.72 10.29 4.22
C GLU A 193 1.35 9.40 5.29
N TRP A 194 1.49 9.95 6.50
CA TRP A 194 1.85 9.24 7.72
C TRP A 194 0.70 9.41 8.71
N GLN A 195 0.30 8.33 9.37
CA GLN A 195 -0.72 8.34 10.41
C GLN A 195 -0.14 7.63 11.63
N TRP A 196 0.15 8.39 12.67
CA TRP A 196 0.66 7.91 13.94
C TRP A 196 -0.48 7.74 14.93
N ASP A 197 -0.43 6.66 15.70
CA ASP A 197 -1.17 6.45 16.94
C ASP A 197 -0.15 6.11 18.04
N PHE A 198 -0.07 6.93 19.08
CA PHE A 198 0.89 6.73 20.18
C PHE A 198 0.38 5.78 21.28
N GLY A 199 -0.86 5.29 21.17
CA GLY A 199 -1.39 4.22 22.03
C GLY A 199 -1.69 4.62 23.48
N ASP A 200 -1.61 5.91 23.83
CA ASP A 200 -1.84 6.41 25.19
C ASP A 200 -3.27 6.86 25.47
N GLY A 201 -4.08 7.06 24.43
CA GLY A 201 -5.44 7.59 24.55
C GLY A 201 -5.50 9.00 25.13
N GLY A 202 -4.39 9.75 25.09
CA GLY A 202 -4.24 11.07 25.68
C GLY A 202 -4.96 12.19 24.92
N ALA A 203 -4.57 13.44 25.19
CA ALA A 203 -5.18 14.61 24.54
C ALA A 203 -4.81 14.75 23.05
N ALA A 204 -3.65 14.21 22.64
CA ALA A 204 -3.16 14.22 21.26
C ALA A 204 -2.57 12.85 20.89
N PRO A 205 -3.38 11.79 20.83
CA PRO A 205 -2.88 10.43 20.60
C PRO A 205 -2.50 10.18 19.13
N PHE A 206 -2.84 11.11 18.23
CA PHE A 206 -2.60 10.97 16.79
C PHE A 206 -1.77 12.11 16.21
N ASP A 207 -0.96 11.81 15.21
CA ASP A 207 -0.16 12.78 14.44
C ASP A 207 -0.08 12.38 12.96
N ASN A 208 0.20 13.33 12.08
CA ASN A 208 0.35 13.10 10.65
C ASN A 208 1.67 13.63 10.06
N ARG A 209 2.56 14.14 10.90
CA ARG A 209 3.91 14.53 10.48
C ARG A 209 4.76 13.29 10.25
N GLN A 210 5.69 13.35 9.30
CA GLN A 210 6.61 12.23 9.03
C GLN A 210 7.46 11.84 10.24
N ASN A 211 8.00 12.83 10.97
CA ASN A 211 8.89 12.60 12.12
C ASN A 211 8.38 13.39 13.35
N PRO A 212 7.33 12.92 14.04
CA PRO A 212 6.73 13.63 15.16
C PRO A 212 7.52 13.42 16.47
N SER A 213 7.08 14.12 17.50
CA SER A 213 7.48 13.87 18.89
C SER A 213 6.23 13.84 19.76
N HIS A 214 6.21 12.97 20.76
CA HIS A 214 5.09 12.79 21.68
C HIS A 214 5.57 12.80 23.13
N ILE A 215 4.76 13.35 24.03
CA ILE A 215 5.05 13.38 25.47
C ILE A 215 4.02 12.51 26.17
N TYR A 216 4.49 11.47 26.88
CA TYR A 216 3.63 10.62 27.70
C TYR A 216 3.48 11.21 29.10
N GLU A 217 2.24 11.35 29.57
CA GLU A 217 1.93 11.95 30.88
C GLU A 217 1.88 10.92 32.02
N GLU A 218 1.70 9.64 31.68
CA GLU A 218 1.60 8.53 32.63
C GLU A 218 2.68 7.48 32.35
N ALA A 219 3.01 6.71 33.38
CA ALA A 219 3.89 5.55 33.23
C ALA A 219 3.11 4.39 32.63
N GLY A 220 3.74 3.63 31.74
CA GLY A 220 3.07 2.55 31.03
C GLY A 220 3.91 1.95 29.92
N LEU A 221 3.38 0.87 29.35
CA LEU A 221 3.86 0.29 28.10
C LEU A 221 2.91 0.73 26.99
N TYR A 222 3.41 1.53 26.06
CA TYR A 222 2.64 2.09 24.96
C TYR A 222 2.96 1.34 23.67
N GLU A 223 1.92 0.97 22.92
CA GLU A 223 2.03 0.38 21.59
C GLU A 223 1.78 1.47 20.54
N ILE A 224 2.83 1.81 19.80
CA ILE A 224 2.82 2.87 18.79
C ILE A 224 2.59 2.23 17.44
N THR A 225 1.62 2.76 16.70
CA THR A 225 1.29 2.35 15.34
C THR A 225 1.62 3.47 14.37
N LEU A 226 2.35 3.14 13.30
CA LEU A 226 2.53 3.98 12.13
C LEU A 226 1.85 3.32 10.94
N VAL A 227 0.91 4.01 10.30
CA VAL A 227 0.37 3.66 8.99
C VAL A 227 0.91 4.65 7.96
N VAL A 228 1.57 4.16 6.92
CA VAL A 228 2.00 4.98 5.79
C VAL A 228 1.12 4.74 4.58
N THR A 229 0.90 5.76 3.76
CA THR A 229 0.17 5.66 2.48
C THR A 229 1.01 6.23 1.34
N ASP A 230 1.09 5.53 0.21
CA ASP A 230 1.79 6.01 -1.00
C ASP A 230 0.89 6.85 -1.93
N GLU A 231 1.44 7.31 -3.06
CA GLU A 231 0.71 8.11 -4.08
C GLU A 231 -0.47 7.35 -4.71
N GLN A 232 -0.46 6.02 -4.68
CA GLN A 232 -1.45 5.13 -5.26
C GLN A 232 -2.53 4.74 -4.23
N GLY A 233 -2.35 5.13 -2.97
CA GLY A 233 -3.27 4.83 -1.89
C GLY A 233 -2.99 3.49 -1.20
N CYS A 234 -1.85 2.84 -1.50
CA CYS A 234 -1.44 1.61 -0.83
C CYS A 234 -0.92 1.91 0.56
N LYS A 235 -1.22 1.02 1.50
CA LYS A 235 -0.94 1.22 2.91
C LYS A 235 -0.16 0.06 3.48
N ASP A 236 0.73 0.38 4.39
CA ASP A 236 1.38 -0.60 5.27
C ASP A 236 1.45 -0.06 6.69
N THR A 237 1.58 -0.97 7.66
CA THR A 237 1.51 -0.67 9.09
C THR A 237 2.71 -1.24 9.83
N SER A 238 3.35 -0.39 10.64
CA SER A 238 4.42 -0.76 11.55
C SER A 238 3.99 -0.54 12.98
N VAL A 239 4.40 -1.43 13.88
CA VAL A 239 4.07 -1.36 15.31
C VAL A 239 5.34 -1.56 16.14
N GLN A 240 5.57 -0.67 17.12
CA GLN A 240 6.63 -0.81 18.13
C GLN A 240 6.15 -0.39 19.49
N THR A 241 6.88 -0.75 20.55
CA THR A 241 6.55 -0.36 21.91
C THR A 241 7.57 0.60 22.51
N ILE A 242 7.09 1.47 23.40
CA ILE A 242 7.91 2.31 24.28
C ILE A 242 7.49 2.04 25.72
N GLN A 243 8.47 1.93 26.60
CA GLN A 243 8.26 1.82 28.04
C GLN A 243 8.54 3.17 28.70
N VAL A 244 7.55 3.71 29.40
CA VAL A 244 7.66 4.90 30.25
C VAL A 244 7.55 4.44 31.69
N GLU A 245 8.65 4.58 32.42
CA GLU A 245 8.74 4.23 33.83
C GLU A 245 8.27 5.39 34.71
N ASP A 246 7.72 5.05 35.87
CA ASP A 246 7.43 6.05 36.89
C ASP A 246 8.75 6.58 37.49
N ILE A 247 8.68 7.64 38.31
CA ILE A 247 9.85 8.23 38.97
C ILE A 247 9.73 8.18 40.49
N PHE A 248 10.82 7.78 41.13
CA PHE A 248 10.98 7.92 42.56
C PHE A 248 11.56 9.29 42.90
N THR A 249 10.85 10.05 43.72
CA THR A 249 11.39 11.30 44.30
C THR A 249 11.12 11.32 45.79
N PHE A 250 12.02 11.95 46.56
CA PHE A 250 11.82 12.17 47.99
C PHE A 250 12.40 13.52 48.41
N HIS A 251 11.60 14.31 49.12
CA HIS A 251 11.98 15.63 49.62
C HIS A 251 11.41 15.84 51.03
N ALA A 252 12.28 16.29 51.93
CA ALA A 252 11.91 16.68 53.29
C ALA A 252 12.28 18.15 53.54
N PRO A 253 11.36 18.98 54.08
CA PRO A 253 11.69 20.35 54.47
C PRO A 253 12.79 20.40 55.55
N THR A 254 13.49 21.52 55.66
CA THR A 254 14.55 21.72 56.68
C THR A 254 14.10 22.53 57.90
N ALA A 255 12.97 23.24 57.78
CA ALA A 255 12.31 23.96 58.86
C ALA A 255 10.79 24.04 58.65
N PHE A 256 10.04 24.22 59.74
CA PHE A 256 8.61 24.53 59.70
C PHE A 256 8.21 25.39 60.93
N SER A 257 7.09 26.09 60.81
CA SER A 257 6.63 27.10 61.77
C SER A 257 5.14 26.95 62.06
N PRO A 258 4.74 26.09 63.01
CA PRO A 258 3.34 25.85 63.35
C PRO A 258 2.77 27.00 64.20
N ASN A 259 2.47 28.13 63.56
CA ASN A 259 2.00 29.37 64.17
C ASN A 259 0.51 29.69 63.88
N GLY A 260 -0.17 28.87 63.07
CA GLY A 260 -1.57 29.03 62.70
C GLY A 260 -1.85 30.04 61.60
N ASP A 261 -0.84 30.50 60.85
CA ASP A 261 -0.99 31.39 59.70
C ASP A 261 -1.32 30.64 58.39
N GLY A 262 -1.27 29.30 58.44
CA GLY A 262 -1.59 28.41 57.32
C GLY A 262 -0.41 28.12 56.40
N LYS A 263 0.78 28.65 56.69
CA LYS A 263 2.02 28.41 55.93
C LYS A 263 3.03 27.66 56.79
N ASN A 264 3.63 26.61 56.22
CA ASN A 264 4.64 25.79 56.91
C ASN A 264 4.19 25.26 58.28
N GLU A 265 2.90 24.94 58.43
CA GLU A 265 2.31 24.45 59.68
C GLU A 265 2.72 23.02 60.03
N PHE A 266 3.13 22.26 59.02
CA PHE A 266 3.43 20.85 59.15
C PHE A 266 4.79 20.54 58.54
N PHE A 267 5.53 19.67 59.23
CA PHE A 267 6.64 18.98 58.62
C PHE A 267 6.12 17.72 57.91
N CYS A 268 6.23 17.73 56.59
CA CYS A 268 5.69 16.69 55.72
C CYS A 268 6.76 16.32 54.68
N PRO A 269 7.54 15.24 54.91
CA PRO A 269 8.31 14.61 53.86
C PRO A 269 7.37 14.11 52.76
N LYS A 270 7.66 14.44 51.50
CA LYS A 270 6.84 14.10 50.34
C LYS A 270 7.69 13.52 49.23
N GLY A 271 7.05 12.78 48.34
CA GLY A 271 7.71 12.15 47.21
C GLY A 271 6.71 11.53 46.24
N THR A 272 7.20 11.17 45.06
CA THR A 272 6.50 10.35 44.06
C THR A 272 7.12 8.96 44.03
N GLY A 273 6.38 7.96 43.56
CA GLY A 273 6.88 6.58 43.49
C GLY A 273 7.08 5.90 44.85
N ILE A 274 6.43 6.38 45.91
CA ILE A 274 6.52 5.79 47.26
C ILE A 274 5.44 4.71 47.44
N HIS A 275 5.84 3.48 47.75
CA HIS A 275 4.91 2.39 48.04
C HIS A 275 4.17 2.66 49.36
N GLN A 276 2.85 2.76 49.31
CA GLN A 276 2.03 3.20 50.45
C GLN A 276 2.09 2.24 51.65
N ASP A 277 2.17 0.93 51.41
CA ASP A 277 2.17 -0.07 52.49
C ASP A 277 3.50 -0.18 53.25
N ASN A 278 4.57 0.44 52.75
CA ASN A 278 5.93 0.30 53.28
C ASN A 278 6.52 1.63 53.74
N TYR A 279 5.67 2.63 53.95
CA TYR A 279 6.08 3.92 54.49
C TYR A 279 6.14 3.88 56.02
N GLN A 280 7.26 4.34 56.57
CA GLN A 280 7.44 4.49 58.01
C GLN A 280 8.17 5.79 58.29
N PHE A 281 7.54 6.70 59.04
CA PHE A 281 8.07 8.02 59.31
C PHE A 281 8.11 8.29 60.81
N TRP A 282 9.30 8.59 61.33
CA TRP A 282 9.54 8.95 62.71
C TRP A 282 10.16 10.33 62.88
N ILE A 283 9.90 10.92 64.03
CA ILE A 283 10.60 12.09 64.55
C ILE A 283 11.05 11.81 65.97
N PHE A 284 12.28 12.18 66.26
CA PHE A 284 12.94 12.00 67.54
C PHE A 284 13.42 13.35 68.10
N ASP A 285 13.47 13.44 69.43
CA ASP A 285 14.20 14.52 70.09
C ASP A 285 15.73 14.30 70.00
N ARG A 286 16.49 15.27 70.52
CA ARG A 286 17.97 15.24 70.52
C ARG A 286 18.59 14.07 71.31
N TRP A 287 17.79 13.34 72.09
CA TRP A 287 18.24 12.21 72.90
C TRP A 287 17.76 10.87 72.32
N GLY A 288 17.11 10.88 71.15
CA GLY A 288 16.61 9.68 70.47
C GLY A 288 15.25 9.21 70.98
N LYS A 289 14.53 10.01 71.77
CA LYS A 289 13.17 9.66 72.17
C LYS A 289 12.20 9.95 71.02
N GLU A 290 11.36 8.98 70.69
CA GLU A 290 10.29 9.14 69.69
C GLU A 290 9.27 10.20 70.14
N ILE A 291 8.97 11.13 69.23
CA ILE A 291 8.02 12.24 69.39
C ILE A 291 6.80 12.07 68.48
N PHE A 292 7.01 11.52 67.29
CA PHE A 292 5.96 11.29 66.30
C PHE A 292 6.34 10.06 65.48
N TYR A 293 5.32 9.28 65.15
CA TYR A 293 5.41 8.14 64.24
C TYR A 293 4.13 8.07 63.42
N THR A 294 4.26 7.75 62.14
CA THR A 294 3.15 7.34 61.29
C THR A 294 3.62 6.34 60.23
N SER A 295 2.70 5.49 59.78
CA SER A 295 2.85 4.67 58.59
C SER A 295 2.01 5.19 57.41
N ASP A 296 1.22 6.24 57.61
CA ASP A 296 0.44 6.88 56.56
C ASP A 296 1.29 7.96 55.87
N PRO A 297 1.61 7.84 54.57
CA PRO A 297 2.38 8.83 53.84
C PRO A 297 1.67 10.19 53.67
N LEU A 298 0.36 10.25 53.92
CA LEU A 298 -0.42 11.49 53.90
C LEU A 298 -0.42 12.22 55.26
N GLU A 299 -0.02 11.54 56.34
CA GLU A 299 0.10 12.16 57.66
C GLU A 299 1.40 12.97 57.80
N SER A 300 1.29 14.10 58.49
CA SER A 300 2.39 15.05 58.70
C SER A 300 2.49 15.47 60.15
N TRP A 301 3.66 15.96 60.57
CA TRP A 301 3.88 16.37 61.95
C TRP A 301 3.57 17.85 62.16
N ASN A 302 2.69 18.16 63.13
CA ASN A 302 2.25 19.52 63.45
C ASN A 302 3.09 20.21 64.56
N GLY A 303 4.22 19.62 64.95
CA GLY A 303 5.07 20.16 66.01
C GLY A 303 4.59 19.86 67.44
N ARG A 304 3.62 18.97 67.64
CA ARG A 304 3.16 18.50 68.96
C ARG A 304 3.52 17.03 69.16
N LEU A 305 3.64 16.60 70.41
CA LEU A 305 3.83 15.19 70.74
C LEU A 305 2.68 14.34 70.16
N HIS A 306 3.00 13.36 69.33
CA HIS A 306 2.05 12.49 68.60
C HIS A 306 0.90 13.25 67.90
N ASN A 307 1.13 14.48 67.44
CA ASN A 307 0.12 15.42 66.91
C ASN A 307 -1.05 15.78 67.84
N THR A 308 -1.16 15.19 69.03
CA THR A 308 -2.30 15.31 69.97
C THR A 308 -1.97 16.12 71.22
N GLY A 309 -0.69 16.43 71.45
CA GLY A 309 -0.23 17.22 72.59
C GLY A 309 -0.91 18.61 72.66
N LYS A 310 -1.31 19.01 73.89
CA LYS A 310 -1.92 20.33 74.13
C LYS A 310 -0.95 21.49 73.85
N ASN A 311 0.33 21.29 74.14
CA ASN A 311 1.40 22.25 73.90
C ASN A 311 2.24 21.79 72.72
N SER A 312 2.68 22.73 71.88
CA SER A 312 3.74 22.44 70.91
C SER A 312 5.02 22.07 71.63
N MET A 313 5.85 21.29 70.95
CA MET A 313 7.22 21.02 71.35
C MET A 313 8.02 22.33 71.43
N GLN A 314 9.12 22.30 72.18
CA GLN A 314 10.03 23.45 72.29
C GLN A 314 10.69 23.72 70.94
N GLN A 315 10.94 24.99 70.62
CA GLN A 315 11.77 25.36 69.48
C GLN A 315 13.12 24.65 69.57
N GLY A 316 13.60 24.14 68.45
CA GLY A 316 14.84 23.37 68.42
C GLY A 316 14.96 22.48 67.20
N VAL A 317 16.04 21.70 67.18
CA VAL A 317 16.34 20.75 66.12
C VAL A 317 15.87 19.36 66.55
N PHE A 318 15.09 18.72 65.70
CA PHE A 318 14.63 17.34 65.84
C PHE A 318 15.27 16.49 64.75
N VAL A 319 15.40 15.19 65.02
CA VAL A 319 15.89 14.22 64.04
C VAL A 319 14.67 13.55 63.43
N TRP A 320 14.64 13.41 62.10
CA TRP A 320 13.61 12.64 61.43
C TRP A 320 14.22 11.47 60.68
N ARG A 321 13.42 10.41 60.50
CA ARG A 321 13.79 9.21 59.77
C ARG A 321 12.58 8.75 58.97
N VAL A 322 12.76 8.45 57.69
CA VAL A 322 11.76 7.85 56.83
C VAL A 322 12.34 6.58 56.21
N ILE A 323 11.63 5.47 56.31
CA ILE A 323 11.85 4.28 55.50
C ILE A 323 10.69 4.18 54.51
N CYS A 324 11.00 3.99 53.24
CA CYS A 324 9.99 3.78 52.21
C CYS A 324 10.52 2.86 51.11
N VAL A 325 9.63 2.18 50.40
CA VAL A 325 9.97 1.36 49.24
C VAL A 325 9.67 2.16 47.98
N ASP A 326 10.64 2.19 47.07
CA ASP A 326 10.46 2.67 45.70
C ASP A 326 9.58 1.69 44.92
N VAL A 327 8.48 2.16 44.34
CA VAL A 327 7.58 1.35 43.51
C VAL A 327 8.23 0.93 42.18
N VAL A 328 9.23 1.67 41.70
CA VAL A 328 9.90 1.44 40.42
C VAL A 328 10.96 0.35 40.57
N GLU A 329 11.98 0.58 41.40
CA GLU A 329 13.09 -0.37 41.56
C GLU A 329 12.81 -1.47 42.60
N GLN A 330 11.71 -1.37 43.36
CA GLN A 330 11.38 -2.27 44.49
C GLN A 330 12.49 -2.27 45.57
N VAL A 331 13.22 -1.16 45.68
CA VAL A 331 14.31 -0.97 46.63
C VAL A 331 13.78 -0.25 47.87
N THR A 332 14.26 -0.65 49.05
CA THR A 332 13.99 0.08 50.29
C THR A 332 14.99 1.22 50.45
N HIS A 333 14.48 2.43 50.59
CA HIS A 333 15.26 3.62 50.91
C HIS A 333 15.10 3.99 52.38
N GLU A 334 16.20 4.46 52.98
CA GLU A 334 16.22 5.04 54.31
C GLU A 334 16.74 6.46 54.22
N PHE A 335 15.87 7.42 54.53
CA PHE A 335 16.21 8.83 54.61
C PHE A 335 16.20 9.27 56.07
N PHE A 336 17.14 10.13 56.43
CA PHE A 336 17.16 10.75 57.75
C PHE A 336 17.79 12.13 57.65
N GLY A 337 17.47 12.97 58.64
CA GLY A 337 18.00 14.30 58.68
C GLY A 337 17.54 15.07 59.90
N HIS A 338 17.69 16.38 59.80
CA HIS A 338 17.31 17.31 60.85
C HIS A 338 16.19 18.23 60.37
N ILE A 339 15.26 18.53 61.26
CA ILE A 339 14.19 19.51 61.04
C ILE A 339 14.23 20.55 62.16
N THR A 340 14.20 21.82 61.78
CA THR A 340 14.13 22.92 62.75
C THR A 340 12.67 23.31 62.99
N LEU A 341 12.20 23.13 64.22
CA LEU A 341 10.93 23.69 64.67
C LEU A 341 11.16 25.14 65.09
N VAL A 342 10.62 26.08 64.32
CA VAL A 342 10.70 27.52 64.57
C VAL A 342 9.32 28.01 65.02
N LYS A 343 9.29 29.10 65.79
CA LYS A 343 8.05 29.75 66.22
C LYS A 343 8.20 31.25 66.15
#